data_AF-A0A8H5CYW4-F1
#
_entry.id   AF-A0A8H5CYW4-F1
#
_cell.length_a   1.000
_cell.length_b   1.000
_cell.length_c   1.000
_cell.angle_alpha   90.00
_cell.angle_beta   90.00
_cell.angle_gamma   90.00
#
_symmetry.space_group_name_H-M   'P 1'
#
loop_
_entity.id
_entity.type
_entity.pdbx_description
1 polymer ?
#
loop_
_entity_poly.entity_id
_entity_poly.type
_entity_poly.pdbx_seq_one_letter_code
_entity_poly.pdbx_strand_id
1 'polypeptide(L)'
;MPPKELDPDVYSSIFDRHLQETQVYLQRAAFPEERTENQVVGSVLWTYDEINIFFHALAIHSRLRPDLISACIRTKNVLDVVEYLDLLDDNSKLVGRQSSNDGNRVPIAHEMSNSWVSWEENQARSLQTRENNSRKQASRRILQRSFENENVAGSALDAEYSP
;
A
#
# COMPACT_ATOMS: atom_id res chain seq x y z
N MET A 1 -25.95 -11.12 9.12
CA MET A 1 -26.16 -10.75 10.54
C MET A 1 -24.77 -10.56 11.15
N PRO A 2 -24.46 -9.44 11.83
CA PRO A 2 -23.15 -9.27 12.47
C PRO A 2 -22.91 -10.40 13.49
N PRO A 3 -21.64 -10.76 13.76
CA PRO A 3 -21.32 -11.72 14.79
C PRO A 3 -21.92 -11.23 16.11
N LYS A 4 -22.78 -12.04 16.73
CA LYS A 4 -23.54 -11.61 17.91
C LYS A 4 -22.62 -11.23 19.08
N GLU A 5 -21.44 -11.85 19.17
CA GLU A 5 -20.53 -11.73 20.30
C GLU A 5 -19.08 -11.92 19.86
N LEU A 6 -18.55 -10.99 19.07
CA LEU A 6 -17.10 -10.86 18.94
C LEU A 6 -16.63 -9.99 20.10
N ASP A 7 -15.89 -10.61 21.02
CA ASP A 7 -15.26 -9.94 22.15
C ASP A 7 -14.45 -8.72 21.65
N PRO A 8 -14.61 -7.52 22.24
CA PRO A 8 -13.81 -6.34 21.91
C PRO A 8 -12.30 -6.60 21.84
N ASP A 9 -11.78 -7.53 22.64
CA ASP A 9 -10.37 -7.90 22.63
C ASP A 9 -9.99 -8.68 21.36
N VAL A 10 -10.88 -9.54 20.87
CA VAL A 10 -10.67 -10.27 19.62
C VAL A 10 -10.73 -9.32 18.43
N TYR A 11 -11.70 -8.39 18.39
CA TYR A 11 -11.76 -7.35 17.35
C TYR A 11 -10.49 -6.49 17.34
N SER A 12 -10.01 -6.10 18.52
CA SER A 12 -8.77 -5.34 18.68
C SER A 12 -7.55 -6.09 18.14
N SER A 13 -7.45 -7.40 18.39
CA SER A 13 -6.34 -8.22 17.88
C SER A 13 -6.32 -8.31 16.34
N ILE A 14 -7.50 -8.40 15.72
CA ILE A 14 -7.65 -8.42 14.26
C ILE A 14 -7.25 -7.06 13.69
N PHE A 15 -7.70 -5.97 14.32
CA PHE A 15 -7.32 -4.62 13.95
C PHE A 15 -5.80 -4.40 14.05
N ASP A 16 -5.18 -4.81 15.15
CA ASP A 16 -3.73 -4.65 15.37
C ASP A 16 -2.91 -5.42 14.33
N ARG A 17 -3.33 -6.64 14.00
CA ARG A 17 -2.73 -7.43 12.91
C ARG A 17 -2.84 -6.71 11.57
N HIS A 18 -4.04 -6.23 11.23
CA HIS A 18 -4.25 -5.53 9.96
C HIS A 18 -3.46 -4.21 9.89
N LEU A 19 -3.34 -3.50 11.00
CA LEU A 19 -2.52 -2.29 11.11
C LEU A 19 -1.04 -2.62 10.83
N GLN A 20 -0.51 -3.70 11.39
CA GLN A 20 0.86 -4.14 11.15
C GLN A 20 1.08 -4.52 9.68
N GLU A 21 0.17 -5.31 9.10
CA GLU A 21 0.22 -5.69 7.68
C GLU A 21 0.23 -4.44 6.77
N THR A 22 -0.64 -3.47 7.07
CA THR A 22 -0.72 -2.20 6.33
C THR A 22 0.54 -1.36 6.49
N GLN A 23 1.09 -1.27 7.70
CA GLN A 23 2.34 -0.55 7.95
C GLN A 23 3.52 -1.18 7.20
N VAL A 24 3.65 -2.51 7.24
CA VAL A 24 4.66 -3.25 6.48
C VAL A 24 4.48 -2.99 4.99
N TYR A 25 3.25 -3.04 4.48
CA TYR A 25 2.97 -2.75 3.08
C TYR A 25 3.37 -1.33 2.67
N LEU A 26 2.99 -0.31 3.45
CA LEU A 26 3.34 1.09 3.17
C LEU A 26 4.85 1.35 3.28
N GLN A 27 5.52 0.72 4.24
CA GLN A 27 6.98 0.78 4.35
C GLN A 27 7.67 0.06 3.19
N ARG A 28 7.13 -1.09 2.74
CA ARG A 28 7.59 -1.78 1.53
C ARG A 28 7.32 -1.00 0.26
N ALA A 29 6.25 -0.20 0.20
CA ALA A 29 6.01 0.72 -0.92
C ALA A 29 7.00 1.90 -0.93
N ALA A 30 7.56 2.29 0.22
CA ALA A 30 8.58 3.33 0.33
C ALA A 30 9.97 2.88 -0.13
N PHE A 31 10.23 1.57 -0.11
CA PHE A 31 11.42 0.95 -0.70
C PHE A 31 10.98 0.09 -1.88
N PRO A 32 10.88 0.63 -3.11
CA PRO A 32 10.70 -0.22 -4.26
C PRO A 32 11.90 -1.16 -4.31
N GLU A 33 11.72 -2.41 -3.87
CA GLU A 33 12.65 -3.49 -4.22
C GLU A 33 12.94 -3.35 -5.71
N GLU A 34 14.21 -3.45 -6.08
CA GLU A 34 14.69 -3.39 -7.45
C GLU A 34 13.84 -4.32 -8.32
N ARG A 35 12.81 -3.77 -8.96
CA ARG A 35 11.95 -4.50 -9.89
C ARG A 35 12.83 -4.78 -11.10
N THR A 36 13.47 -5.93 -11.08
CA THR A 36 14.50 -6.38 -12.04
C THR A 36 13.97 -7.51 -12.91
N GLU A 37 12.64 -7.63 -13.02
CA GLU A 37 12.03 -8.62 -13.89
C GLU A 37 12.12 -8.12 -15.33
N ASN A 38 13.27 -8.36 -15.94
CA ASN A 38 13.41 -8.26 -17.38
C ASN A 38 12.59 -9.38 -18.02
N GLN A 39 11.77 -9.02 -19.00
CA GLN A 39 10.92 -9.96 -19.71
C GLN A 39 11.53 -10.26 -21.07
N VAL A 40 11.48 -11.51 -21.52
CA VAL A 40 11.80 -11.85 -22.90
C VAL A 40 10.48 -12.01 -23.65
N VAL A 41 10.27 -11.19 -24.68
CA VAL A 41 9.12 -11.29 -25.59
C VAL A 41 9.64 -11.61 -26.97
N GLY A 42 9.21 -12.76 -27.51
CA GLY A 42 9.79 -13.33 -28.72
C GLY A 42 11.28 -13.61 -28.53
N SER A 43 12.12 -12.88 -29.25
CA SER A 43 13.59 -12.93 -29.15
C SER A 43 14.22 -11.68 -28.55
N VAL A 44 13.40 -10.74 -28.06
CA VAL A 44 13.83 -9.43 -27.60
C VAL A 44 13.73 -9.33 -26.08
N LEU A 45 14.78 -8.82 -25.45
CA LEU A 45 14.81 -8.51 -24.03
C LEU A 45 14.14 -7.15 -23.76
N TRP A 46 13.16 -7.15 -22.88
CA TRP A 46 12.47 -5.98 -22.35
C TRP A 46 12.93 -5.74 -20.92
N THR A 47 13.60 -4.61 -20.69
CA THR A 47 14.02 -4.23 -19.34
C THR A 47 12.85 -3.64 -18.57
N TYR A 48 12.95 -3.61 -17.24
CA TYR A 48 11.93 -2.99 -16.40
C TYR A 48 11.63 -1.53 -16.78
N ASP A 49 12.66 -0.74 -17.06
CA ASP A 49 12.49 0.66 -17.45
C ASP A 49 11.76 0.80 -18.79
N GLU A 50 12.07 -0.06 -19.76
CA GLU A 50 11.38 -0.10 -21.05
C GLU A 50 9.91 -0.48 -20.90
N ILE A 51 9.61 -1.46 -20.05
CA ILE A 51 8.24 -1.90 -19.74
C ILE A 51 7.46 -0.77 -19.06
N ASN A 52 8.09 -0.05 -18.11
CA ASN A 52 7.46 1.07 -17.43
C ASN A 52 7.14 2.22 -18.40
N ILE A 53 8.10 2.58 -19.26
CA ILE A 53 7.89 3.57 -20.33
C ILE A 53 6.81 3.10 -21.30
N PHE A 54 6.79 1.82 -21.67
CA PHE A 54 5.76 1.25 -22.52
C PHE A 54 4.36 1.42 -21.91
N PHE A 55 4.15 1.03 -20.64
CA PHE A 55 2.83 1.16 -20.00
C PHE A 55 2.43 2.62 -19.81
N HIS A 56 3.39 3.50 -19.52
CA HIS A 56 3.15 4.93 -19.45
C HIS A 56 2.72 5.50 -20.82
N ALA A 57 3.44 5.16 -21.88
CA ALA A 57 3.13 5.59 -23.24
C ALA A 57 1.78 5.00 -23.73
N LEU A 58 1.48 3.76 -23.36
CA LEU A 58 0.21 3.09 -23.67
C LEU A 58 -0.98 3.82 -23.03
N ALA A 59 -0.82 4.33 -21.81
CA ALA A 59 -1.86 5.12 -21.13
C ALA A 59 -2.15 6.47 -21.83
N ILE A 60 -1.16 7.06 -22.50
CA ILE A 60 -1.27 8.35 -23.18
C ILE A 60 -1.75 8.17 -24.64
N HIS A 61 -1.12 7.28 -25.40
CA HIS A 61 -1.28 7.18 -26.84
C HIS A 61 -2.30 6.11 -27.29
N SER A 62 -2.80 5.29 -26.36
CA SER A 62 -3.66 4.14 -26.64
C SER A 62 -2.99 3.07 -27.51
N ARG A 63 -3.59 1.87 -27.55
CA ARG A 63 -3.09 0.72 -28.33
C ARG A 63 -3.05 0.94 -29.85
N LEU A 64 -3.77 1.95 -30.35
CA LEU A 64 -3.92 2.21 -31.79
C LEU A 64 -2.72 2.94 -32.40
N ARG A 65 -1.77 3.41 -31.57
CA ARG A 65 -0.59 4.16 -32.02
C ARG A 65 0.72 3.54 -31.55
N PRO A 66 1.04 2.31 -32.02
CA PRO A 66 2.30 1.65 -31.66
C PRO A 66 3.53 2.42 -32.19
N ASP A 67 3.37 3.25 -33.22
CA ASP A 67 4.38 4.18 -33.73
C ASP A 67 4.87 5.15 -32.66
N LEU A 68 3.94 5.78 -31.94
CA LEU A 68 4.27 6.73 -30.88
C LEU A 68 4.82 6.05 -29.63
N ILE A 69 4.30 4.87 -29.30
CA ILE A 69 4.79 4.08 -28.17
C ILE A 69 6.25 3.66 -28.40
N SER A 70 6.57 3.18 -29.60
CA SER A 70 7.96 2.89 -30.00
C SER A 70 8.85 4.13 -29.91
N ALA A 71 8.36 5.30 -30.37
CA ALA A 71 9.10 6.56 -30.26
C ALA A 71 9.37 6.99 -28.80
N CYS A 72 8.47 6.69 -27.86
CA CYS A 72 8.68 6.94 -26.43
C CYS A 72 9.77 6.04 -25.83
N ILE A 73 9.78 4.75 -26.21
CA ILE A 73 10.73 3.75 -25.69
C ILE A 73 12.12 3.92 -26.31
N ARG A 74 12.20 4.34 -27.58
CA ARG A 74 13.41 4.59 -28.40
C ARG A 74 14.26 3.37 -28.74
N THR A 75 14.29 2.37 -27.87
CA THR A 75 15.11 1.15 -28.02
C THR A 75 14.37 0.00 -28.70
N LYS A 76 13.03 0.08 -28.79
CA LYS A 76 12.16 -0.95 -29.38
C LYS A 76 11.55 -0.45 -30.66
N ASN A 77 11.51 -1.30 -31.69
CA ASN A 77 10.90 -0.95 -32.96
C ASN A 77 9.36 -1.12 -32.88
N VAL A 78 8.63 -0.64 -33.90
CA VAL A 78 7.16 -0.71 -33.94
C VAL A 78 6.66 -2.16 -33.94
N LEU A 79 7.36 -3.08 -34.59
CA LEU A 79 7.01 -4.50 -34.64
C LEU A 79 7.16 -5.15 -33.26
N ASP A 80 8.23 -4.86 -32.51
CA ASP A 80 8.44 -5.35 -31.14
C ASP A 80 7.32 -4.87 -30.22
N VAL A 81 6.88 -3.61 -30.39
CA VAL A 81 5.77 -3.01 -29.62
C VAL A 81 4.44 -3.69 -29.97
N VAL A 82 4.20 -3.98 -31.24
CA VAL A 82 3.00 -4.73 -31.67
C VAL A 82 3.03 -6.16 -31.13
N GLU A 83 4.16 -6.85 -31.20
CA GLU A 83 4.33 -8.20 -30.64
C GLU A 83 4.06 -8.21 -29.13
N TYR A 84 4.55 -7.20 -28.39
CA TYR A 84 4.28 -7.05 -26.97
C TYR A 84 2.80 -6.79 -26.69
N LEU A 85 2.12 -5.97 -27.51
CA LEU A 85 0.68 -5.72 -27.40
C LEU A 85 -0.15 -6.97 -27.67
N ASP A 86 0.20 -7.76 -28.68
CA ASP A 86 -0.47 -9.02 -29.01
C ASP A 86 -0.31 -10.03 -27.86
N LEU A 87 0.89 -10.14 -27.28
CA LEU A 87 1.14 -10.95 -26.10
C LEU A 87 0.28 -10.52 -24.91
N LEU A 88 0.11 -9.22 -24.68
CA LEU A 88 -0.75 -8.71 -23.62
C LEU A 88 -2.23 -9.03 -23.89
N ASP A 89 -2.69 -8.88 -25.13
CA ASP A 89 -4.07 -9.17 -25.51
C ASP A 89 -4.39 -10.66 -25.32
N ASP A 90 -3.49 -11.55 -25.74
CA ASP A 90 -3.67 -12.99 -25.57
C ASP A 90 -3.64 -13.42 -24.10
N ASN A 91 -2.73 -12.86 -23.29
CA ASN A 91 -2.72 -13.12 -21.86
C ASN A 91 -3.96 -12.54 -21.16
N SER A 92 -4.47 -11.38 -21.60
CA SER A 92 -5.70 -10.81 -21.06
C SER A 92 -6.91 -11.72 -21.29
N LYS A 93 -6.97 -12.41 -22.44
CA LYS A 93 -8.02 -13.41 -22.74
C LYS A 93 -7.88 -14.65 -21.87
N LEU A 94 -6.66 -15.07 -21.55
CA LEU A 94 -6.40 -16.21 -20.66
C LEU A 94 -6.77 -15.91 -19.21
N VAL A 95 -6.38 -14.73 -18.70
CA VAL A 95 -6.74 -14.28 -17.34
C VAL A 95 -8.24 -13.97 -17.24
N GLY A 96 -8.81 -13.37 -18.28
CA GLY A 96 -10.26 -13.11 -18.39
C GLY A 96 -11.10 -14.39 -18.41
N ARG A 97 -10.55 -15.53 -18.85
CA ARG A 97 -11.20 -16.86 -18.75
C ARG A 97 -11.08 -17.52 -17.37
N GLN A 98 -10.14 -17.11 -16.54
CA GLN A 98 -10.12 -17.51 -15.12
C GLN A 98 -10.99 -16.58 -14.26
N SER A 99 -11.19 -15.34 -14.70
CA SER A 99 -12.08 -14.35 -14.08
C SER A 99 -13.47 -14.26 -14.74
N SER A 100 -13.81 -15.15 -15.68
CA SER A 100 -15.16 -15.26 -16.24
C SER A 100 -16.11 -15.92 -15.25
N ASN A 101 -16.26 -15.30 -14.07
CA ASN A 101 -17.58 -15.05 -13.53
C ASN A 101 -18.20 -13.96 -14.41
N ASP A 102 -18.76 -14.42 -15.52
CA ASP A 102 -19.64 -13.66 -16.38
C ASP A 102 -20.68 -12.91 -15.51
N GLY A 103 -20.70 -11.58 -15.59
CA GLY A 103 -21.78 -10.76 -15.06
C GLY A 103 -21.84 -10.50 -13.55
N ASN A 104 -20.91 -10.98 -12.72
CA ASN A 104 -20.87 -10.55 -11.32
C ASN A 104 -20.22 -9.17 -11.24
N ARG A 105 -20.96 -8.13 -11.66
CA ARG A 105 -20.68 -6.74 -11.28
C ARG A 105 -20.79 -6.67 -9.76
N VAL A 106 -19.71 -7.06 -9.09
CA VAL A 106 -19.60 -6.88 -7.65
C VAL A 106 -19.75 -5.38 -7.44
N PRO A 107 -20.82 -4.93 -6.78
CA PRO A 107 -21.04 -3.51 -6.61
C PRO A 107 -19.84 -2.96 -5.85
N ILE A 108 -19.27 -1.84 -6.35
CA ILE A 108 -18.09 -1.20 -5.76
C ILE A 108 -18.37 -0.85 -4.28
N ALA A 109 -19.64 -0.65 -3.91
CA ALA A 109 -20.10 -0.50 -2.55
C ALA A 109 -21.43 -1.25 -2.34
N HIS A 110 -21.59 -1.87 -1.18
CA HIS A 110 -22.82 -2.51 -0.74
C HIS A 110 -23.32 -1.82 0.54
N GLU A 111 -24.59 -1.40 0.56
CA GLU A 111 -25.19 -0.81 1.76
C GLU A 111 -25.28 -1.84 2.89
N MET A 112 -24.76 -1.51 4.06
CA MET A 112 -24.78 -2.40 5.22
C MET A 112 -26.04 -2.16 6.05
N SER A 113 -26.58 -3.21 6.68
CA SER A 113 -27.74 -3.05 7.57
C SER A 113 -27.39 -2.19 8.79
N ASN A 114 -28.37 -1.45 9.32
CA ASN A 114 -28.19 -0.62 10.54
C ASN A 114 -27.59 -1.39 11.73
N SER A 115 -27.86 -2.69 11.82
CA SER A 115 -27.25 -3.57 12.84
C SER A 115 -25.74 -3.72 12.70
N TRP A 116 -25.23 -3.79 11.46
CA TRP A 116 -23.79 -3.84 11.18
C TRP A 116 -23.12 -2.52 11.50
N VAL A 117 -23.73 -1.41 11.08
CA VAL A 117 -23.24 -0.06 11.37
C VAL A 117 -23.14 0.16 12.89
N SER A 118 -24.20 -0.18 13.63
CA SER A 118 -24.22 -0.03 15.10
C SER A 118 -23.17 -0.91 15.78
N TRP A 119 -22.93 -2.11 15.26
CA TRP A 119 -21.91 -3.01 15.79
C TRP A 119 -20.49 -2.45 15.56
N GLU A 120 -20.21 -1.96 14.35
CA GLU A 120 -18.92 -1.35 13.99
C GLU A 120 -18.64 -0.10 14.83
N GLU A 121 -19.64 0.78 15.01
CA GLU A 121 -19.50 1.97 15.86
C GLU A 121 -19.10 1.62 17.30
N ASN A 122 -19.68 0.57 17.88
CA ASN A 122 -19.34 0.15 19.24
C ASN A 122 -17.88 -0.32 19.34
N GLN A 123 -17.41 -1.10 18.36
CA GLN A 123 -16.02 -1.54 18.31
C GLN A 123 -15.06 -0.36 18.09
N ALA A 124 -15.42 0.59 17.22
CA ALA A 124 -14.64 1.80 16.95
C ALA A 124 -14.47 2.68 18.20
N ARG A 125 -15.52 2.83 19.03
CA ARG A 125 -15.44 3.58 20.31
C ARG A 125 -14.46 2.93 21.29
N SER A 126 -14.43 1.60 21.33
CA SER A 126 -13.46 0.85 22.16
C SER A 126 -12.02 1.13 21.71
N LEU A 127 -11.76 1.02 20.40
CA LEU A 127 -10.45 1.33 19.81
C LEU A 127 -10.02 2.79 20.05
N GLN A 128 -10.94 3.74 19.88
CA GLN A 128 -10.66 5.16 20.09
C GLN A 128 -10.23 5.44 21.54
N THR A 129 -10.86 4.78 22.51
CA THR A 129 -10.49 4.90 23.92
C THR A 129 -9.08 4.36 24.16
N ARG A 130 -8.76 3.21 23.57
CA ARG A 130 -7.43 2.57 23.65
C ARG A 130 -6.35 3.46 23.02
N GLU A 131 -6.59 4.01 21.84
CA GLU A 131 -5.66 4.92 21.15
C GLU A 131 -5.40 6.19 21.96
N ASN A 132 -6.45 6.82 22.48
CA ASN A 132 -6.32 8.02 23.30
C ASN A 132 -5.47 7.77 24.55
N ASN A 133 -5.63 6.61 25.19
CA ASN A 133 -4.83 6.22 26.35
C ASN A 133 -3.35 6.02 25.97
N SER A 134 -3.09 5.30 24.88
CA SER A 134 -1.73 5.10 24.34
C SER A 134 -1.06 6.43 23.99
N ARG A 135 -1.78 7.36 23.35
CA ARG A 135 -1.27 8.70 22.99
C ARG A 135 -0.96 9.55 24.21
N LYS A 136 -1.81 9.54 25.24
CA LYS A 136 -1.55 10.21 26.52
C LYS A 136 -0.31 9.63 27.20
N GLN A 137 -0.16 8.31 27.20
CA GLN A 137 1.01 7.65 27.79
C GLN A 137 2.30 7.99 27.03
N ALA A 138 2.28 7.96 25.70
CA ALA A 138 3.43 8.36 24.88
C ALA A 138 3.82 9.82 25.13
N SER A 139 2.85 10.72 25.21
CA SER A 139 3.08 12.14 25.50
C SER A 139 3.72 12.35 26.89
N ARG A 140 3.25 11.61 27.90
CA ARG A 140 3.86 11.61 29.25
C ARG A 140 5.29 11.11 29.23
N ARG A 141 5.59 10.03 28.49
CA ARG A 141 6.96 9.50 28.35
C ARG A 141 7.89 10.50 27.69
N ILE A 142 7.43 11.21 26.66
CA ILE A 142 8.22 12.26 26.00
C ILE A 142 8.51 13.39 26.98
N LEU A 143 7.50 13.89 27.69
CA LEU A 143 7.67 14.94 28.69
C LEU A 143 8.63 14.52 29.80
N GLN A 144 8.46 13.32 30.38
CA GLN A 144 9.35 12.81 31.42
C GLN A 144 10.80 12.74 30.94
N ARG A 145 11.03 12.25 29.71
CA ARG A 145 12.36 12.18 29.11
C ARG A 145 12.97 13.58 28.90
N SER A 146 12.16 14.58 28.55
CA SER A 146 12.62 15.98 28.45
C SER A 146 13.05 16.53 29.80
N PHE A 147 12.27 16.30 30.87
CA PHE A 147 12.62 16.72 32.23
C PHE A 147 13.88 16.01 32.78
N GLU A 148 14.05 14.73 32.49
CA GLU A 148 15.25 13.98 32.86
C GLU A 148 16.50 14.50 32.14
N ASN A 149 16.38 14.83 30.84
CA ASN A 149 17.48 15.40 30.07
C ASN A 149 17.86 16.83 30.55
N GLU A 150 16.90 17.66 30.96
CA GLU A 150 17.16 19.01 31.50
C GLU A 150 17.83 18.96 32.88
N ASN A 151 17.44 18.03 33.77
CA ASN A 151 18.08 17.86 35.07
C ASN A 151 19.53 17.35 34.96
N VAL A 152 19.83 16.50 33.97
CA VAL A 152 21.22 16.05 33.72
C VAL A 152 22.09 17.20 33.19
N ALA A 153 21.54 18.09 32.36
CA ALA A 153 22.25 19.28 31.90
C ALA A 153 22.46 20.34 32.99
N GLY A 154 21.50 20.51 33.91
CA GLY A 154 21.62 21.40 35.07
C GLY A 154 22.62 20.90 36.11
N SER A 155 22.63 19.59 36.40
CA SER A 155 23.59 18.99 37.35
C SER A 155 25.04 18.99 36.86
N ALA A 156 25.29 19.13 35.56
CA ALA A 156 26.63 19.27 35.01
C ALA A 156 27.20 20.69 35.17
N LEU A 157 26.35 21.71 35.27
CA LEU A 157 26.76 23.11 35.47
C LEU A 157 27.08 23.43 36.94
N ASP A 158 26.44 22.74 37.90
CA ASP A 158 26.72 22.91 39.33
C ASP A 158 28.00 22.20 39.81
N ALA A 159 28.58 21.31 38.99
CA ALA A 159 29.82 20.60 39.30
C ALA A 159 31.10 21.37 38.90
N GLU A 160 30.99 22.46 38.15
CA GLU A 160 32.14 23.28 37.70
C GLU A 160 32.40 24.53 38.55
N TYR A 161 31.63 24.78 39.61
CA TYR A 161 31.85 25.92 40.51
C TYR A 161 31.85 25.49 41.98
N SER A 162 32.86 24.71 42.37
CA SER A 162 33.31 24.66 43.76
C SER A 162 34.82 24.99 43.80
N PRO A 163 35.21 26.09 44.47
CA PRO A 163 36.59 26.58 44.53
C PRO A 163 37.52 25.70 45.37
#